data_AF-A0A7S4VSQ8-F1
#
_entry.id   AF-A0A7S4VSQ8-F1
#
_cell.length_a   1.000
_cell.length_b   1.000
_cell.length_c   1.000
_cell.angle_alpha   90.00
_cell.angle_beta   90.00
_cell.angle_gamma   90.00
#
_symmetry.space_group_name_H-M   'P 1'
#
loop_
_entity.id
_entity.type
_entity.pdbx_description
1 polymer ?
#
loop_
_entity_poly.entity_id
_entity_poly.type
_entity_poly.pdbx_seq_one_letter_code
_entity_poly.pdbx_strand_id
1 'polypeptide(L)'
;TIQGLARREELNGEGAELLHWNGELRRWAVKVLSTGECIQVCPGNLASRDTAGDSPTGARDAWKPGQRLQLRGLEHRAALSGEAVEVVGWKANAGRWAVRVLGSGALLSVRPESLCRLGAPAACPSAARAVAVSEQSLESVVQDSSHGRLRLEERAGRGRCVITTVPIRAGEVLFEEEPWLEMPMEGDAVPGHVSLVSAKRVWEDETRRRLFERLCSGQGHRTAFMDRSDAVWASLEPPSLKQWMQRWARTWNLNAFRYMGTSRALFLAGSMFNHSCLPNAMYQTVSGKRAAIFRALKDLDAGCEVTVDYTTVDQPTHEARQAQLREEKLFECSCQRCTAPDTSRSIACPIPGCDGALVPGAPIAGGDEK
;
A
#
# COMPACT_ATOMS: atom_id res chain seq x y z
N THR A 1 15.53 -4.68 -28.96
CA THR A 1 16.44 -4.78 -30.12
C THR A 1 16.31 -3.53 -30.95
N ILE A 2 17.41 -2.96 -31.40
CA ILE A 2 17.42 -1.76 -32.25
C ILE A 2 17.08 -2.16 -33.69
N GLN A 3 16.29 -1.36 -34.40
CA GLN A 3 15.94 -1.58 -35.80
C GLN A 3 15.66 -0.26 -36.52
N GLY A 4 15.72 -0.23 -37.85
CA GLY A 4 15.28 0.91 -38.65
C GLY A 4 16.13 2.19 -38.53
N LEU A 5 17.38 2.12 -38.04
CA LEU A 5 18.31 3.25 -38.06
C LEU A 5 18.91 3.44 -39.46
N ALA A 6 18.46 4.48 -40.18
CA ALA A 6 18.95 4.80 -41.53
C ALA A 6 20.37 5.42 -41.58
N ARG A 7 20.92 5.88 -40.46
CA ARG A 7 22.25 6.53 -40.40
C ARG A 7 23.32 5.70 -39.67
N ARG A 8 22.92 4.61 -39.02
CA ARG A 8 23.76 3.71 -38.21
C ARG A 8 23.20 2.29 -38.40
N GLU A 9 23.19 1.83 -39.65
CA GLU A 9 22.55 0.57 -40.03
C GLU A 9 23.21 -0.63 -39.36
N GLU A 10 24.50 -0.52 -39.03
CA GLU A 10 25.30 -1.52 -38.34
C GLU A 10 24.79 -1.84 -36.92
N LEU A 11 23.93 -0.99 -36.34
CA LEU A 11 23.33 -1.23 -35.02
C LEU A 11 21.93 -1.87 -35.12
N ASN A 12 21.39 -2.07 -36.33
CA ASN A 12 20.11 -2.76 -36.50
C ASN A 12 20.27 -4.26 -36.24
N GLY A 13 19.43 -4.83 -35.38
CA GLY A 13 19.52 -6.19 -34.87
C GLY A 13 20.19 -6.32 -33.51
N GLU A 14 20.85 -5.27 -33.02
CA GLU A 14 21.57 -5.29 -31.75
C GLU A 14 20.63 -5.20 -30.54
N GLY A 15 21.03 -5.89 -29.46
CA GLY A 15 20.38 -5.76 -28.16
C GLY A 15 20.72 -4.41 -27.53
N ALA A 16 19.74 -3.76 -26.90
CA ALA A 16 19.99 -2.50 -26.20
C ALA A 16 19.18 -2.43 -24.90
N GLU A 17 19.80 -1.86 -23.88
CA GLU A 17 19.19 -1.57 -22.59
C GLU A 17 18.56 -0.17 -22.62
N LEU A 18 17.29 -0.07 -22.24
CA LEU A 18 16.57 1.19 -22.14
C LEU A 18 16.98 1.92 -20.86
N LEU A 19 17.53 3.13 -21.00
CA LEU A 19 17.98 3.93 -19.86
C LEU A 19 16.87 4.88 -19.39
N HIS A 20 16.58 5.91 -20.19
CA HIS A 20 15.55 6.90 -19.87
C HIS A 20 15.01 7.58 -21.14
N TRP A 21 13.84 8.19 -21.02
CA TRP A 21 13.22 8.96 -22.09
C TRP A 21 13.72 10.40 -22.07
N ASN A 22 14.22 10.89 -23.21
CA ASN A 22 14.51 12.30 -23.40
C ASN A 22 13.28 13.01 -23.98
N GLY A 23 12.58 13.77 -23.12
CA GLY A 23 11.35 14.48 -23.47
C GLY A 23 11.52 15.58 -24.52
N GLU A 24 12.67 16.25 -24.56
CA GLU A 24 12.96 17.34 -25.49
C GLU A 24 13.23 16.81 -26.90
N LEU A 25 14.02 15.75 -27.01
CA LEU A 25 14.36 15.14 -28.29
C LEU A 25 13.33 14.11 -28.78
N ARG A 26 12.35 13.78 -27.93
CA ARG A 26 11.35 12.72 -28.13
C ARG A 26 12.01 11.40 -28.57
N ARG A 27 13.10 11.04 -27.90
CA ARG A 27 13.93 9.85 -28.18
C ARG A 27 14.26 9.11 -26.89
N TRP A 28 14.44 7.81 -27.01
CA TRP A 28 14.94 6.95 -25.94
C TRP A 28 16.46 6.97 -25.92
N ALA A 29 17.03 7.21 -24.74
CA ALA A 29 18.43 6.92 -24.46
C ALA A 29 18.57 5.41 -24.25
N VAL A 30 19.38 4.76 -25.09
CA VAL A 30 19.62 3.32 -24.99
C VAL A 30 21.12 3.03 -24.99
N LYS A 31 21.53 2.01 -24.22
CA LYS A 31 22.89 1.49 -24.22
C LYS A 31 22.95 0.24 -25.08
N VAL A 32 23.72 0.25 -26.16
CA VAL A 32 23.90 -0.91 -27.04
C VAL A 32 24.71 -1.96 -26.28
N LEU A 33 24.22 -3.20 -26.22
CA LEU A 33 24.82 -4.25 -25.39
C LEU A 33 26.16 -4.76 -25.94
N SER A 34 26.34 -4.78 -27.26
CA SER A 34 27.57 -5.26 -27.91
C SER A 34 28.73 -4.27 -27.84
N THR A 35 28.45 -2.97 -27.98
CA THR A 35 29.49 -1.92 -28.01
C THR A 35 29.58 -1.13 -26.70
N GLY A 36 28.56 -1.19 -25.86
CA GLY A 36 28.44 -0.37 -24.63
C GLY A 36 28.15 1.11 -24.88
N GLU A 37 28.01 1.54 -26.15
CA GLU A 37 27.77 2.93 -26.55
C GLU A 37 26.34 3.36 -26.20
N CYS A 38 26.17 4.60 -25.73
CA CYS A 38 24.86 5.19 -25.44
C CYS A 38 24.40 6.05 -26.61
N ILE A 39 23.25 5.70 -27.21
CA ILE A 39 22.69 6.41 -28.37
C ILE A 39 21.24 6.84 -28.13
N GLN A 40 20.76 7.81 -28.92
CA GLN A 40 19.38 8.32 -28.87
C GLN A 40 18.56 7.82 -30.06
N VAL A 41 17.55 6.99 -29.81
CA VAL A 41 16.75 6.34 -30.86
C VAL A 41 15.27 6.68 -30.74
N CYS A 42 14.58 6.76 -31.87
CA CYS A 42 13.13 6.98 -31.88
C CYS A 42 12.40 5.74 -31.32
N PRO A 43 11.21 5.89 -30.73
CA PRO A 43 10.41 4.74 -30.26
C PRO A 43 10.19 3.65 -31.32
N GLY A 44 9.99 4.05 -32.59
CA GLY A 44 9.83 3.11 -33.71
C GLY A 44 11.06 2.28 -34.04
N ASN A 45 12.23 2.67 -33.52
CA ASN A 45 13.51 1.98 -33.76
C ASN A 45 13.80 0.93 -32.69
N LEU A 46 12.85 0.64 -31.81
CA LEU A 46 12.99 -0.34 -30.73
C LEU A 46 11.90 -1.41 -30.86
N ALA A 47 12.32 -2.65 -31.04
CA ALA A 47 11.46 -3.83 -30.93
C ALA A 47 11.66 -4.51 -29.56
N SER A 48 10.57 -4.97 -28.94
CA SER A 48 10.65 -5.88 -27.80
C SER A 48 11.42 -7.14 -28.21
N ARG A 49 12.38 -7.56 -27.39
CA ARG A 49 13.02 -8.85 -27.57
C ARG A 49 12.21 -9.85 -26.75
N ASP A 50 11.22 -10.46 -27.40
CA ASP A 50 10.46 -11.54 -26.78
C ASP A 50 11.40 -12.73 -26.61
N THR A 51 11.75 -13.03 -25.36
CA THR A 51 12.34 -14.33 -25.01
C THR A 51 11.36 -15.39 -25.45
N ALA A 52 11.76 -16.19 -26.44
CA ALA A 52 10.99 -17.33 -26.90
C ALA A 52 10.60 -18.23 -25.72
N GLY A 53 9.30 -18.44 -25.55
CA GLY A 53 8.69 -19.23 -24.49
C GLY A 53 7.21 -18.90 -24.38
N ASP A 54 6.41 -19.56 -25.23
CA ASP A 54 4.96 -19.67 -25.21
C ASP A 54 4.11 -18.40 -25.47
N SER A 55 3.62 -18.29 -26.70
CA SER A 55 2.52 -17.40 -27.10
C SER A 55 1.16 -17.94 -26.63
N PRO A 56 0.25 -17.11 -26.08
CA PRO A 56 -1.18 -17.41 -26.11
C PRO A 56 -1.81 -16.81 -27.36
N THR A 57 -1.98 -17.63 -28.39
CA THR A 57 -2.79 -17.35 -29.59
C THR A 57 -4.29 -17.24 -29.25
N GLY A 58 -4.71 -16.18 -28.56
CA GLY A 58 -6.12 -16.07 -28.12
C GLY A 58 -6.78 -14.68 -28.10
N ALA A 59 -6.03 -13.56 -28.20
CA ALA A 59 -6.63 -12.24 -27.94
C ALA A 59 -7.30 -11.57 -29.15
N ARG A 60 -6.85 -11.84 -30.38
CA ARG A 60 -7.35 -11.20 -31.61
C ARG A 60 -8.65 -11.83 -32.12
N ASP A 61 -8.82 -13.13 -31.94
CA ASP A 61 -9.99 -13.90 -32.41
C ASP A 61 -11.08 -14.05 -31.33
N ALA A 62 -10.90 -13.40 -30.18
CA ALA A 62 -11.80 -13.55 -29.04
C ALA A 62 -13.22 -13.02 -29.31
N TRP A 63 -13.36 -11.97 -30.12
CA TRP A 63 -14.64 -11.26 -30.33
C TRP A 63 -14.82 -10.85 -31.79
N LYS A 64 -16.08 -10.82 -32.25
CA LYS A 64 -16.41 -10.40 -33.62
C LYS A 64 -17.00 -8.98 -33.66
N PRO A 65 -16.73 -8.17 -34.70
CA PRO A 65 -17.44 -6.91 -34.91
C PRO A 65 -18.96 -7.10 -34.91
N GLY A 66 -19.70 -6.18 -34.29
CA GLY A 66 -21.14 -6.26 -34.06
C GLY A 66 -21.55 -7.06 -32.82
N GLN A 67 -20.60 -7.74 -32.13
CA GLN A 67 -20.90 -8.48 -30.91
C GLN A 67 -21.12 -7.55 -29.73
N ARG A 68 -22.16 -7.82 -28.94
CA ARG A 68 -22.44 -7.06 -27.71
C ARG A 68 -21.73 -7.71 -26.51
N LEU A 69 -21.00 -6.89 -25.76
CA LEU A 69 -20.16 -7.25 -24.62
C LEU A 69 -20.40 -6.25 -23.48
N GLN A 70 -19.70 -6.44 -22.36
CA GLN A 70 -19.76 -5.56 -21.20
C GLN A 70 -18.36 -5.05 -20.85
N LEU A 71 -18.26 -3.77 -20.48
CA LEU A 71 -17.01 -3.16 -20.04
C LEU A 71 -16.65 -3.57 -18.61
N ARG A 72 -15.38 -3.83 -18.36
CA ARG A 72 -14.86 -4.15 -17.02
C ARG A 72 -13.50 -3.49 -16.80
N GLY A 73 -13.24 -3.07 -15.56
CA GLY A 73 -11.89 -2.70 -15.12
C GLY A 73 -11.30 -1.46 -15.81
N LEU A 74 -12.11 -0.43 -16.06
CA LEU A 74 -11.60 0.83 -16.62
C LEU A 74 -11.04 1.74 -15.51
N GLU A 75 -9.72 1.68 -15.29
CA GLU A 75 -8.98 2.40 -14.23
C GLU A 75 -9.24 3.92 -14.21
N HIS A 76 -9.35 4.55 -15.39
CA HIS A 76 -9.54 6.00 -15.52
C HIS A 76 -10.99 6.42 -15.84
N ARG A 77 -11.91 5.46 -16.04
CA ARG A 77 -13.33 5.72 -16.35
C ARG A 77 -14.22 4.67 -15.68
N ALA A 78 -14.07 4.54 -14.37
CA ALA A 78 -14.77 3.52 -13.57
C ALA A 78 -16.30 3.56 -13.73
N ALA A 79 -16.88 4.75 -13.95
CA ALA A 79 -18.31 4.95 -14.18
C ALA A 79 -18.86 4.23 -15.42
N LEU A 80 -18.01 3.85 -16.37
CA LEU A 80 -18.39 3.09 -17.57
C LEU A 80 -18.17 1.58 -17.41
N SER A 81 -17.68 1.12 -16.24
CA SER A 81 -17.56 -0.31 -15.95
C SER A 81 -18.94 -0.90 -15.65
N GLY A 82 -19.32 -1.95 -16.36
CA GLY A 82 -20.65 -2.54 -16.32
C GLY A 82 -21.55 -2.13 -17.49
N GLU A 83 -21.17 -1.11 -18.26
CA GLU A 83 -21.94 -0.67 -19.43
C GLU A 83 -21.86 -1.69 -20.58
N ALA A 84 -22.99 -1.85 -21.27
CA ALA A 84 -23.08 -2.69 -22.46
C ALA A 84 -22.46 -1.96 -23.67
N VAL A 85 -21.59 -2.66 -24.38
CA VAL A 85 -20.87 -2.13 -25.54
C VAL A 85 -21.00 -3.04 -26.74
N GLU A 86 -20.92 -2.45 -27.92
CA GLU A 86 -20.84 -3.17 -29.19
C GLU A 86 -19.43 -3.09 -29.76
N VAL A 87 -18.86 -4.22 -30.17
CA VAL A 87 -17.52 -4.27 -30.76
C VAL A 87 -17.56 -3.68 -32.16
N VAL A 88 -16.75 -2.65 -32.40
CA VAL A 88 -16.62 -2.02 -33.72
C VAL A 88 -15.49 -2.67 -34.52
N GLY A 89 -14.38 -3.02 -33.87
CA GLY A 89 -13.26 -3.71 -34.53
C GLY A 89 -11.95 -3.63 -33.76
N TRP A 90 -10.95 -4.38 -34.23
CA TRP A 90 -9.61 -4.42 -33.62
C TRP A 90 -8.70 -3.34 -34.20
N LYS A 91 -8.06 -2.53 -33.34
CA LYS A 91 -7.04 -1.56 -33.73
C LYS A 91 -5.65 -2.16 -33.53
N ALA A 92 -5.13 -2.80 -34.58
CA ALA A 92 -3.83 -3.51 -34.56
C ALA A 92 -2.67 -2.65 -34.05
N ASN A 93 -2.61 -1.38 -34.46
CA ASN A 93 -1.52 -0.47 -34.08
C ASN A 93 -1.52 -0.09 -32.60
N ALA A 94 -2.65 -0.28 -31.90
CA ALA A 94 -2.81 0.10 -30.50
C ALA A 94 -2.99 -1.12 -29.57
N GLY A 95 -3.11 -2.33 -30.12
CA GLY A 95 -3.43 -3.53 -29.36
C GLY A 95 -4.75 -3.43 -28.58
N ARG A 96 -5.75 -2.72 -29.11
CA ARG A 96 -6.99 -2.38 -28.41
C ARG A 96 -8.23 -2.62 -29.26
N TRP A 97 -9.33 -2.97 -28.61
CA TRP A 97 -10.66 -3.07 -29.21
C TRP A 97 -11.32 -1.70 -29.27
N ALA A 98 -11.81 -1.33 -30.46
CA ALA A 98 -12.73 -0.22 -30.61
C ALA A 98 -14.14 -0.71 -30.27
N VAL A 99 -14.82 -0.05 -29.33
CA VAL A 99 -16.16 -0.42 -28.88
C VAL A 99 -17.06 0.81 -28.79
N ARG A 100 -18.35 0.63 -29.03
CA ARG A 100 -19.39 1.67 -28.91
C ARG A 100 -20.25 1.39 -27.68
N VAL A 101 -20.40 2.36 -26.78
CA VAL A 101 -21.28 2.25 -25.62
C VAL A 101 -22.73 2.38 -26.06
N LEU A 102 -23.58 1.41 -25.72
CA LEU A 102 -24.97 1.36 -26.19
C LEU A 102 -25.85 2.44 -25.54
N GLY A 103 -25.59 2.81 -24.28
CA GLY A 103 -26.36 3.86 -23.57
C GLY A 103 -26.04 5.30 -23.98
N SER A 104 -24.81 5.57 -24.43
CA SER A 104 -24.34 6.94 -24.74
C SER A 104 -23.88 7.15 -26.18
N GLY A 105 -23.77 6.09 -26.98
CA GLY A 105 -23.24 6.13 -28.35
C GLY A 105 -21.74 6.40 -28.45
N ALA A 106 -21.04 6.60 -27.33
CA ALA A 106 -19.64 6.99 -27.29
C ALA A 106 -18.71 5.87 -27.79
N LEU A 107 -17.69 6.24 -28.58
CA LEU A 107 -16.68 5.33 -29.09
C LEU A 107 -15.45 5.31 -28.17
N LEU A 108 -15.04 4.12 -27.73
CA LEU A 108 -13.91 3.89 -26.82
C LEU A 108 -12.90 2.93 -27.42
N SER A 109 -11.65 3.06 -26.99
CA SER A 109 -10.54 2.13 -27.33
C SER A 109 -10.07 1.47 -26.05
N VAL A 110 -10.39 0.19 -25.87
CA VAL A 110 -10.23 -0.54 -24.61
C VAL A 110 -9.31 -1.74 -24.79
N ARG A 111 -8.63 -2.16 -23.72
CA ARG A 111 -7.75 -3.34 -23.78
C ARG A 111 -8.60 -4.63 -23.85
N PRO A 112 -8.08 -5.75 -24.36
CA PRO A 112 -8.80 -7.02 -24.42
C PRO A 112 -9.40 -7.46 -23.07
N GLU A 113 -8.67 -7.21 -21.98
CA GLU A 113 -9.06 -7.59 -20.62
C GLU A 113 -10.22 -6.73 -20.07
N SER A 114 -10.52 -5.62 -20.75
CA SER A 114 -11.61 -4.71 -20.38
C SER A 114 -12.97 -5.12 -20.95
N LEU A 115 -13.06 -6.26 -21.65
CA LEU A 115 -14.29 -6.77 -22.27
C LEU A 115 -14.65 -8.16 -21.75
N CYS A 116 -15.91 -8.36 -21.38
CA CYS A 116 -16.45 -9.66 -21.02
C CYS A 116 -17.82 -9.92 -21.67
N ARG A 117 -18.26 -11.19 -21.72
CA ARG A 117 -19.59 -11.55 -22.24
C ARG A 117 -20.69 -10.88 -21.40
N LEU A 118 -21.76 -10.46 -22.06
CA LEU A 118 -22.96 -9.95 -21.40
C LEU A 118 -23.49 -10.98 -20.40
N GLY A 119 -23.68 -10.55 -19.13
CA GLY A 119 -24.16 -11.41 -18.06
C GLY A 119 -23.07 -12.20 -17.33
N ALA A 120 -21.79 -12.04 -17.69
CA ALA A 120 -20.71 -12.56 -16.86
C ALA A 120 -20.71 -11.80 -15.51
N PRO A 121 -20.70 -12.49 -14.36
CA PRO A 121 -20.61 -11.80 -13.08
C PRO A 121 -19.38 -10.89 -13.09
N ALA A 122 -19.54 -9.68 -12.56
CA ALA A 122 -18.48 -8.69 -12.41
C ALA A 122 -17.44 -9.21 -11.40
N ALA A 123 -16.63 -10.19 -11.81
CA ALA A 123 -15.68 -10.86 -10.94
C ALA A 123 -14.45 -9.97 -10.78
N CYS A 124 -14.53 -8.92 -9.97
CA CYS A 124 -13.38 -8.12 -9.55
C CYS A 124 -12.19 -9.05 -9.20
N PRO A 125 -10.96 -8.87 -9.73
CA PRO A 125 -9.82 -9.73 -9.35
C PRO A 125 -9.48 -9.61 -7.85
N SER A 126 -9.97 -8.57 -7.17
CA SER A 126 -9.87 -8.41 -5.71
C SER A 126 -10.89 -9.27 -4.93
N ALA A 127 -11.94 -9.79 -5.56
CA ALA A 127 -12.93 -10.64 -4.90
C ALA A 127 -12.41 -12.08 -4.66
N ALA A 128 -11.58 -12.61 -5.56
CA ALA A 128 -11.02 -13.97 -5.39
C ALA A 128 -10.14 -14.09 -4.14
N ARG A 129 -9.46 -13.00 -3.74
CA ARG A 129 -8.69 -12.93 -2.48
C ARG A 129 -9.57 -12.59 -1.27
N ALA A 130 -10.63 -11.81 -1.45
CA ALA A 130 -11.58 -11.51 -0.38
C ALA A 130 -12.41 -12.73 0.07
N VAL A 131 -12.67 -13.68 -0.85
CA VAL A 131 -13.35 -14.95 -0.54
C VAL A 131 -12.46 -15.91 0.26
N ALA A 132 -11.13 -15.86 0.14
CA ALA A 132 -10.22 -16.67 0.97
C ALA A 132 -10.09 -16.16 2.41
N VAL A 133 -10.33 -14.87 2.64
CA VAL A 133 -10.21 -14.24 3.96
C VAL A 133 -11.47 -14.44 4.83
N SER A 134 -12.56 -14.99 4.29
CA SER A 134 -13.89 -14.98 4.93
C SER A 134 -14.04 -15.85 6.19
N GLU A 135 -13.14 -16.80 6.43
CA GLU A 135 -13.10 -17.61 7.65
C GLU A 135 -11.86 -17.37 8.52
N GLN A 136 -10.93 -16.52 8.05
CA GLN A 136 -9.61 -16.37 8.66
C GLN A 136 -9.66 -15.53 9.95
N SER A 137 -8.95 -15.99 10.99
CA SER A 137 -8.67 -15.19 12.18
C SER A 137 -7.54 -14.19 11.86
N LEU A 138 -7.38 -13.13 12.66
CA LEU A 138 -6.22 -12.24 12.49
C LEU A 138 -4.90 -13.01 12.67
N GLU A 139 -4.92 -14.07 13.47
CA GLU A 139 -3.78 -14.96 13.65
C GLU A 139 -3.46 -15.73 12.38
N SER A 140 -4.46 -16.33 11.71
CA SER A 140 -4.22 -17.02 10.45
C SER A 140 -3.76 -16.06 9.36
N VAL A 141 -4.26 -14.82 9.33
CA VAL A 141 -3.77 -13.80 8.38
C VAL A 141 -2.28 -13.51 8.57
N VAL A 142 -1.83 -13.35 9.82
CA VAL A 142 -0.40 -13.12 10.14
C VAL A 142 0.45 -14.34 9.81
N GLN A 143 -0.04 -15.54 10.15
CA GLN A 143 0.65 -16.79 9.84
C GLN A 143 0.77 -17.02 8.33
N ASP A 144 -0.33 -16.90 7.59
CA ASP A 144 -0.36 -17.10 6.14
C ASP A 144 0.53 -16.09 5.41
N SER A 145 0.43 -14.80 5.77
CA SER A 145 1.22 -13.74 5.14
C SER A 145 2.72 -13.96 5.32
N SER A 146 3.14 -14.46 6.47
CA SER A 146 4.54 -14.68 6.82
C SER A 146 5.06 -16.09 6.50
N HIS A 147 4.23 -16.96 5.92
CA HIS A 147 4.52 -18.38 5.73
C HIS A 147 4.90 -19.10 7.04
N GLY A 148 4.16 -18.80 8.11
CA GLY A 148 4.31 -19.40 9.44
C GLY A 148 5.48 -18.85 10.27
N ARG A 149 6.24 -17.87 9.76
CA ARG A 149 7.39 -17.27 10.47
C ARG A 149 6.98 -16.29 11.56
N LEU A 150 5.74 -15.82 11.55
CA LEU A 150 5.18 -14.92 12.55
C LEU A 150 3.88 -15.49 13.13
N ARG A 151 3.59 -15.17 14.39
CA ARG A 151 2.31 -15.47 15.03
C ARG A 151 1.86 -14.33 15.93
N LEU A 152 0.57 -14.30 16.27
CA LEU A 152 0.04 -13.41 17.30
C LEU A 152 0.22 -14.02 18.69
N GLU A 153 0.52 -13.17 19.66
CA GLU A 153 0.62 -13.52 21.08
C GLU A 153 0.07 -12.35 21.91
N GLU A 154 -0.73 -12.62 22.94
CA GLU A 154 -1.11 -11.57 23.89
C GLU A 154 -0.07 -11.43 25.00
N ARG A 155 0.35 -10.18 25.27
CA ARG A 155 1.30 -9.85 26.34
C ARG A 155 0.70 -8.81 27.28
N ALA A 156 0.92 -9.02 28.58
CA ALA A 156 0.45 -8.10 29.62
C ALA A 156 0.97 -6.68 29.36
N GLY A 157 0.07 -5.69 29.37
CA GLY A 157 0.39 -4.28 29.13
C GLY A 157 0.72 -3.90 27.67
N ARG A 158 0.81 -4.87 26.75
CA ARG A 158 1.11 -4.66 25.32
C ARG A 158 -0.05 -5.07 24.40
N GLY A 159 -1.02 -5.84 24.91
CA GLY A 159 -2.11 -6.38 24.11
C GLY A 159 -1.60 -7.43 23.13
N ARG A 160 -2.18 -7.46 21.92
CA ARG A 160 -1.73 -8.36 20.85
C ARG A 160 -0.38 -7.90 20.32
N CYS A 161 0.54 -8.84 20.21
CA CYS A 161 1.89 -8.65 19.73
C CYS A 161 2.14 -9.63 18.58
N VAL A 162 2.85 -9.21 17.53
CA VAL A 162 3.37 -10.13 16.52
C VAL A 162 4.75 -10.58 16.97
N ILE A 163 4.97 -11.89 17.02
CA ILE A 163 6.26 -12.47 17.41
C ILE A 163 6.79 -13.39 16.32
N THR A 164 8.12 -13.52 16.25
CA THR A 164 8.80 -14.47 15.39
C THR A 164 8.65 -15.90 15.91
N THR A 165 8.47 -16.87 15.03
CA THR A 165 8.48 -18.31 15.37
C THR A 165 9.82 -18.97 15.05
N VAL A 166 10.61 -18.34 14.19
CA VAL A 166 11.95 -18.76 13.76
C VAL A 166 12.89 -17.55 13.78
N PRO A 167 14.22 -17.76 13.83
CA PRO A 167 15.18 -16.67 13.63
C PRO A 167 15.05 -16.05 12.23
N ILE A 168 15.18 -14.72 12.11
CA ILE A 168 15.12 -13.97 10.86
C ILE A 168 16.32 -13.02 10.79
N ARG A 169 17.06 -13.01 9.67
CA ARG A 169 18.24 -12.13 9.54
C ARG A 169 17.87 -10.70 9.18
N ALA A 170 18.75 -9.78 9.55
CA ALA A 170 18.70 -8.38 9.13
C ALA A 170 18.55 -8.28 7.60
N GLY A 171 17.61 -7.44 7.16
CA GLY A 171 17.31 -7.22 5.75
C GLY A 171 16.36 -8.25 5.14
N GLU A 172 16.05 -9.38 5.77
CA GLU A 172 15.07 -10.34 5.22
C GLU A 172 13.65 -9.76 5.16
N VAL A 173 12.90 -10.16 4.13
CA VAL A 173 11.47 -9.84 4.00
C VAL A 173 10.69 -10.70 4.98
N LEU A 174 9.92 -10.05 5.86
CA LEU A 174 8.96 -10.69 6.74
C LEU A 174 7.75 -11.18 5.95
N PHE A 175 7.18 -10.29 5.13
CA PHE A 175 6.15 -10.58 4.14
C PHE A 175 5.91 -9.37 3.24
N GLU A 176 5.16 -9.59 2.18
CA GLU A 176 4.61 -8.54 1.33
C GLU A 176 3.10 -8.59 1.39
N GLU A 177 2.47 -7.45 1.59
CA GLU A 177 1.02 -7.37 1.76
C GLU A 177 0.44 -6.32 0.82
N GLU A 178 -0.57 -6.71 0.04
CA GLU A 178 -1.37 -5.76 -0.73
C GLU A 178 -2.35 -5.03 0.19
N PRO A 179 -2.70 -3.76 -0.11
CA PRO A 179 -3.63 -3.02 0.73
C PRO A 179 -4.98 -3.72 0.72
N TRP A 180 -5.46 -4.11 1.90
CA TRP A 180 -6.80 -4.64 2.07
C TRP A 180 -7.84 -3.56 1.76
N LEU A 181 -7.53 -2.32 2.14
CA LEU A 181 -8.27 -1.13 1.78
C LEU A 181 -7.29 0.01 1.48
N GLU A 182 -7.54 0.76 0.42
CA GLU A 182 -6.75 1.91 -0.01
C GLU A 182 -7.68 3.12 -0.13
N MET A 183 -7.29 4.26 0.43
CA MET A 183 -7.99 5.53 0.31
C MET A 183 -7.03 6.62 -0.17
N PRO A 184 -7.30 7.27 -1.32
CA PRO A 184 -6.54 8.44 -1.74
C PRO A 184 -6.81 9.60 -0.78
N MET A 185 -5.77 10.38 -0.48
CA MET A 185 -5.91 11.63 0.29
C MET A 185 -5.83 12.89 -0.58
N GLU A 186 -5.63 12.77 -1.91
CA GLU A 186 -5.48 13.89 -2.85
C GLU A 186 -6.73 14.16 -3.71
N GLY A 187 -7.00 15.46 -3.89
CA GLY A 187 -8.06 16.05 -4.72
C GLY A 187 -9.13 16.77 -3.90
N ASP A 188 -9.91 17.66 -4.52
CA ASP A 188 -11.06 18.42 -3.96
C ASP A 188 -12.17 17.54 -3.33
N ALA A 189 -11.91 16.25 -3.12
CA ALA A 189 -12.74 15.37 -2.36
C ALA A 189 -12.72 15.81 -0.88
N VAL A 190 -13.85 16.36 -0.44
CA VAL A 190 -14.12 16.64 0.97
C VAL A 190 -13.70 15.39 1.78
N PRO A 191 -12.75 15.49 2.74
CA PRO A 191 -12.22 14.34 3.49
C PRO A 191 -13.30 13.42 4.08
N GLY A 192 -14.47 13.98 4.40
CA GLY A 192 -15.65 13.21 4.80
C GLY A 192 -16.19 12.27 3.71
N HIS A 193 -16.28 12.69 2.45
CA HIS A 193 -16.94 11.92 1.38
C HIS A 193 -16.17 10.64 1.00
N VAL A 194 -14.84 10.68 0.89
CA VAL A 194 -14.02 9.49 0.59
C VAL A 194 -14.06 8.48 1.73
N SER A 195 -14.09 8.98 2.97
CA SER A 195 -14.29 8.17 4.17
C SER A 195 -15.64 7.47 4.15
N LEU A 196 -16.74 8.17 3.82
CA LEU A 196 -18.09 7.58 3.73
C LEU A 196 -18.20 6.50 2.65
N VAL A 197 -17.64 6.72 1.45
CA VAL A 197 -17.67 5.71 0.37
C VAL A 197 -16.91 4.45 0.76
N SER A 198 -15.75 4.60 1.39
CA SER A 198 -14.93 3.47 1.82
C SER A 198 -15.57 2.73 2.99
N ALA A 199 -16.15 3.47 3.93
CA ALA A 199 -16.94 2.92 5.02
C ALA A 199 -18.13 2.12 4.48
N LYS A 200 -18.90 2.67 3.54
CA LYS A 200 -20.01 1.97 2.90
C LYS A 200 -19.58 0.63 2.28
N ARG A 201 -18.46 0.61 1.54
CA ARG A 201 -17.92 -0.62 0.93
C ARG A 201 -17.55 -1.70 1.95
N VAL A 202 -17.06 -1.31 3.12
CA VAL A 202 -16.75 -2.26 4.20
C VAL A 202 -18.01 -2.68 4.93
N TRP A 203 -18.98 -1.77 5.10
CA TRP A 203 -20.26 -2.07 5.75
C TRP A 203 -21.11 -3.08 4.97
N GLU A 204 -21.20 -2.91 3.65
CA GLU A 204 -22.01 -3.74 2.76
C GLU A 204 -21.46 -5.17 2.59
N ASP A 205 -20.16 -5.37 2.82
CA ASP A 205 -19.52 -6.68 2.78
C ASP A 205 -19.37 -7.24 4.20
N GLU A 206 -20.21 -8.22 4.55
CA GLU A 206 -20.23 -8.80 5.90
C GLU A 206 -18.88 -9.40 6.32
N THR A 207 -18.17 -10.04 5.40
CA THR A 207 -16.85 -10.61 5.65
C THR A 207 -15.87 -9.50 6.04
N ARG A 208 -15.84 -8.44 5.22
CA ARG A 208 -14.94 -7.31 5.46
C ARG A 208 -15.28 -6.59 6.76
N ARG A 209 -16.57 -6.40 7.05
CA ARG A 209 -17.05 -5.80 8.28
C ARG A 209 -16.61 -6.59 9.51
N ARG A 210 -16.78 -7.91 9.52
CA ARG A 210 -16.37 -8.77 10.65
C ARG A 210 -14.87 -8.73 10.90
N LEU A 211 -14.07 -8.80 9.83
CA LEU A 211 -12.61 -8.75 9.95
C LEU A 211 -12.12 -7.37 10.43
N PHE A 212 -12.72 -6.30 9.90
CA PHE A 212 -12.45 -4.94 10.34
C PHE A 212 -12.78 -4.74 11.82
N GLU A 213 -13.92 -5.25 12.28
CA GLU A 213 -14.33 -5.19 13.68
C GLU A 213 -13.34 -5.91 14.61
N ARG A 214 -12.66 -6.97 14.13
CA ARG A 214 -11.59 -7.66 14.88
C ARG A 214 -10.31 -6.84 15.02
N LEU A 215 -10.02 -5.88 14.14
CA LEU A 215 -8.82 -5.04 14.24
C LEU A 215 -8.82 -4.19 15.53
N CYS A 216 -10.00 -3.82 16.03
CA CYS A 216 -10.14 -3.14 17.32
C CYS A 216 -11.21 -3.83 18.16
N SER A 217 -10.84 -4.84 18.95
CA SER A 217 -11.77 -5.51 19.87
C SER A 217 -11.97 -4.79 21.22
N GLY A 218 -11.20 -3.73 21.52
CA GLY A 218 -11.24 -3.03 22.81
C GLY A 218 -12.09 -1.75 22.84
N GLN A 219 -12.87 -1.57 23.90
CA GLN A 219 -13.31 -0.24 24.33
C GLN A 219 -12.06 0.55 24.72
N GLY A 220 -11.78 1.67 24.07
CA GLY A 220 -10.57 2.45 24.36
C GLY A 220 -10.79 3.94 24.14
N HIS A 221 -9.85 4.71 24.67
CA HIS A 221 -9.86 6.17 24.71
C HIS A 221 -10.06 6.80 23.32
N ARG A 222 -10.60 8.02 23.31
CA ARG A 222 -10.98 8.78 22.10
C ARG A 222 -9.89 9.80 21.74
N THR A 223 -9.69 10.08 20.45
CA THR A 223 -8.81 11.18 19.99
C THR A 223 -9.62 12.46 19.76
N ALA A 224 -8.97 13.62 19.80
CA ALA A 224 -9.56 14.91 19.42
C ALA A 224 -10.05 14.96 17.95
N PHE A 225 -9.52 14.11 17.06
CA PHE A 225 -10.05 13.93 15.71
C PHE A 225 -11.42 13.23 15.71
N MET A 226 -11.59 12.22 16.57
CA MET A 226 -12.86 11.49 16.72
C MET A 226 -13.95 12.42 17.27
N ASP A 227 -13.61 13.29 18.22
CA ASP A 227 -14.56 14.25 18.80
C ASP A 227 -15.04 15.30 17.77
N ARG A 228 -14.14 15.77 16.89
CA ARG A 228 -14.52 16.68 15.79
C ARG A 228 -15.42 16.01 14.76
N SER A 229 -15.21 14.72 14.52
CA SER A 229 -15.99 13.97 13.52
C SER A 229 -17.39 13.58 14.03
N ASP A 230 -17.57 13.48 15.35
CA ASP A 230 -18.88 13.22 15.97
C ASP A 230 -19.92 14.29 15.67
N ALA A 231 -19.52 15.55 15.50
CA ALA A 231 -20.41 16.63 15.09
C ALA A 231 -20.99 16.40 13.68
N VAL A 232 -20.20 15.79 12.78
CA VAL A 232 -20.61 15.48 11.39
C VAL A 232 -21.55 14.27 11.35
N TRP A 233 -21.39 13.32 12.28
CA TRP A 233 -22.14 12.06 12.30
C TRP A 233 -23.30 12.05 13.31
N ALA A 234 -23.54 13.17 14.00
CA ALA A 234 -24.58 13.30 15.01
C ALA A 234 -25.99 13.03 14.47
N SER A 235 -26.20 13.25 13.17
CA SER A 235 -27.48 13.10 12.46
C SER A 235 -27.70 11.73 11.79
N LEU A 236 -26.77 10.78 11.94
CA LEU A 236 -26.90 9.46 11.32
C LEU A 236 -27.89 8.56 12.08
N GLU A 237 -28.94 8.13 11.39
CA GLU A 237 -29.92 7.14 11.84
C GLU A 237 -29.74 5.82 11.06
N PRO A 238 -29.86 4.63 11.69
CA PRO A 238 -30.08 4.40 13.13
C PRO A 238 -28.83 4.60 14.00
N PRO A 239 -28.94 4.69 15.34
CA PRO A 239 -27.79 4.90 16.24
C PRO A 239 -26.67 3.85 16.11
N SER A 240 -27.01 2.63 15.68
CA SER A 240 -26.03 1.58 15.38
C SER A 240 -25.10 1.94 14.22
N LEU A 241 -25.59 2.69 13.22
CA LEU A 241 -24.77 3.20 12.12
C LEU A 241 -23.77 4.25 12.63
N LYS A 242 -24.22 5.17 13.50
CA LYS A 242 -23.34 6.16 14.13
C LYS A 242 -22.22 5.48 14.93
N GLN A 243 -22.56 4.52 15.79
CA GLN A 243 -21.57 3.77 16.58
C GLN A 243 -20.56 3.03 15.69
N TRP A 244 -21.04 2.45 14.59
CA TRP A 244 -20.17 1.78 13.65
C TRP A 244 -19.25 2.76 12.92
N MET A 245 -19.74 3.93 12.49
CA MET A 245 -18.93 4.97 11.84
C MET A 245 -17.85 5.54 12.76
N GLN A 246 -18.14 5.69 14.06
CA GLN A 246 -17.15 6.06 15.06
C GLN A 246 -16.04 5.00 15.18
N ARG A 247 -16.43 3.72 15.23
CA ARG A 247 -15.48 2.59 15.24
C ARG A 247 -14.68 2.55 13.95
N TRP A 248 -15.32 2.79 12.80
CA TRP A 248 -14.68 2.89 11.49
C TRP A 248 -13.56 3.91 11.48
N ALA A 249 -13.88 5.16 11.84
CA ALA A 249 -12.91 6.24 11.85
C ALA A 249 -11.76 5.95 12.83
N ARG A 250 -12.08 5.36 13.99
CA ARG A 250 -11.07 4.99 14.98
C ARG A 250 -10.12 3.92 14.46
N THR A 251 -10.64 2.81 13.96
CA THR A 251 -9.82 1.72 13.44
C THR A 251 -9.02 2.20 12.23
N TRP A 252 -9.61 2.98 11.32
CA TRP A 252 -8.87 3.53 10.18
C TRP A 252 -7.70 4.42 10.63
N ASN A 253 -7.93 5.41 11.50
CA ASN A 253 -6.88 6.35 11.90
C ASN A 253 -5.74 5.70 12.69
N LEU A 254 -6.07 4.71 13.53
CA LEU A 254 -5.09 4.02 14.35
C LEU A 254 -4.25 3.02 13.55
N ASN A 255 -4.79 2.43 12.48
CA ASN A 255 -4.17 1.31 11.78
C ASN A 255 -3.73 1.60 10.34
N ALA A 256 -4.25 2.66 9.69
CA ALA A 256 -3.89 2.94 8.30
C ALA A 256 -2.47 3.49 8.18
N PHE A 257 -1.71 2.91 7.25
CA PHE A 257 -0.34 3.26 6.89
C PHE A 257 -0.33 4.30 5.78
N ARG A 258 0.77 5.07 5.68
CA ARG A 258 1.03 5.88 4.49
C ARG A 258 1.30 4.93 3.33
N TYR A 259 0.73 5.21 2.16
CA TYR A 259 0.85 4.33 1.01
C TYR A 259 0.88 5.15 -0.28
N MET A 260 1.93 4.99 -1.10
CA MET A 260 2.02 5.51 -2.47
C MET A 260 1.53 6.96 -2.67
N GLY A 261 2.47 7.91 -2.65
CA GLY A 261 2.12 9.34 -2.77
C GLY A 261 1.37 9.79 -1.52
N THR A 262 0.14 10.28 -1.70
CA THR A 262 -0.70 10.77 -0.61
C THR A 262 -1.71 9.75 -0.09
N SER A 263 -1.84 8.57 -0.70
CA SER A 263 -2.83 7.59 -0.24
C SER A 263 -2.50 7.03 1.15
N ARG A 264 -3.53 6.47 1.79
CA ARG A 264 -3.41 5.68 3.02
C ARG A 264 -4.00 4.30 2.78
N ALA A 265 -3.43 3.29 3.42
CA ALA A 265 -3.88 1.92 3.26
C ALA A 265 -3.94 1.15 4.57
N LEU A 266 -4.91 0.24 4.66
CA LEU A 266 -5.03 -0.73 5.72
C LEU A 266 -4.42 -2.05 5.25
N PHE A 267 -3.48 -2.57 6.05
CA PHE A 267 -2.81 -3.85 5.86
C PHE A 267 -3.18 -4.72 7.06
N LEU A 268 -3.77 -5.89 6.87
CA LEU A 268 -4.32 -6.68 7.97
C LEU A 268 -3.20 -7.24 8.85
N ALA A 269 -2.21 -7.90 8.26
CA ALA A 269 -1.06 -8.41 9.00
C ALA A 269 -0.18 -7.25 9.47
N GLY A 270 0.05 -6.26 8.61
CA GLY A 270 0.81 -5.05 8.94
C GLY A 270 0.25 -4.28 10.15
N SER A 271 -1.09 -4.17 10.28
CA SER A 271 -1.74 -3.47 11.40
C SER A 271 -1.57 -4.16 12.76
N MET A 272 -1.07 -5.40 12.79
CA MET A 272 -0.84 -6.11 14.04
C MET A 272 0.52 -5.77 14.68
N PHE A 273 1.46 -5.17 13.95
CA PHE A 273 2.74 -4.80 14.51
C PHE A 273 2.61 -3.65 15.50
N ASN A 274 3.12 -3.83 16.72
CA ASN A 274 3.19 -2.77 17.72
C ASN A 274 4.27 -1.74 17.40
N HIS A 275 4.20 -0.62 18.11
CA HIS A 275 5.20 0.44 18.03
C HIS A 275 6.45 0.16 18.88
N SER A 276 7.59 0.60 18.34
CA SER A 276 8.79 0.97 19.10
C SER A 276 9.45 2.18 18.43
N CYS A 277 9.89 3.18 19.20
CA CYS A 277 10.71 4.29 18.68
C CYS A 277 12.12 3.84 18.26
N LEU A 278 12.51 2.61 18.61
CA LEU A 278 13.67 1.88 18.12
C LEU A 278 13.17 0.55 17.53
N PRO A 279 12.55 0.59 16.34
CA PRO A 279 11.90 -0.57 15.76
C PRO A 279 12.92 -1.62 15.32
N ASN A 280 12.45 -2.85 15.15
CA ASN A 280 13.25 -3.94 14.59
C ASN A 280 12.74 -4.42 13.22
N ALA A 281 11.65 -3.84 12.74
CA ALA A 281 11.16 -3.98 11.38
C ALA A 281 10.74 -2.63 10.79
N MET A 282 10.74 -2.54 9.47
CA MET A 282 10.23 -1.41 8.71
C MET A 282 9.26 -1.89 7.64
N TYR A 283 8.40 -0.99 7.17
CA TYR A 283 7.64 -1.19 5.94
C TYR A 283 8.09 -0.17 4.90
N GLN A 284 7.99 -0.56 3.63
CA GLN A 284 8.23 0.33 2.50
C GLN A 284 7.26 0.03 1.36
N THR A 285 6.91 1.06 0.60
CA THR A 285 6.11 0.94 -0.62
C THR A 285 6.99 1.21 -1.82
N VAL A 286 6.91 0.37 -2.86
CA VAL A 286 7.75 0.46 -4.05
C VAL A 286 6.91 0.89 -5.25
N SER A 287 7.38 1.90 -6.00
CA SER A 287 6.71 2.34 -7.23
C SER A 287 6.52 1.16 -8.21
N GLY A 288 5.33 1.05 -8.79
CA GLY A 288 4.97 -0.07 -9.68
C GLY A 288 4.57 -1.36 -8.97
N LYS A 289 4.70 -1.44 -7.64
CA LYS A 289 4.23 -2.58 -6.83
C LYS A 289 3.04 -2.17 -5.98
N ARG A 290 1.93 -2.91 -6.09
CA ARG A 290 0.72 -2.68 -5.29
C ARG A 290 0.79 -3.28 -3.87
N ALA A 291 1.99 -3.40 -3.28
CA ALA A 291 2.18 -4.04 -1.99
C ALA A 291 3.17 -3.26 -1.11
N ALA A 292 2.93 -3.29 0.20
CA ALA A 292 3.91 -2.92 1.21
C ALA A 292 4.83 -4.11 1.47
N ILE A 293 6.13 -3.84 1.58
CA ILE A 293 7.16 -4.83 1.90
C ILE A 293 7.58 -4.59 3.34
N PHE A 294 7.38 -5.57 4.21
CA PHE A 294 7.86 -5.54 5.59
C PHE A 294 9.19 -6.26 5.69
N ARG A 295 10.21 -5.61 6.26
CA ARG A 295 11.58 -6.16 6.40
C ARG A 295 12.10 -6.04 7.82
N ALA A 296 12.92 -7.00 8.21
CA ALA A 296 13.71 -6.93 9.44
C ALA A 296 14.83 -5.88 9.29
N LEU A 297 14.98 -5.01 10.29
CA LEU A 297 16.06 -4.01 10.37
C LEU A 297 17.33 -4.57 11.04
N LYS A 298 17.18 -5.65 11.82
CA LYS A 298 18.25 -6.34 12.53
C LYS A 298 17.91 -7.83 12.64
N ASP A 299 18.87 -8.63 13.09
CA ASP A 299 18.62 -10.04 13.41
C ASP A 299 17.53 -10.15 14.50
N LEU A 300 16.57 -11.05 14.27
CA LEU A 300 15.44 -11.33 15.13
C LEU A 300 15.52 -12.78 15.60
N ASP A 301 15.65 -13.01 16.90
CA ASP A 301 15.58 -14.36 17.48
C ASP A 301 14.14 -14.89 17.44
N ALA A 302 13.95 -16.20 17.54
CA ALA A 302 12.62 -16.77 17.73
C ALA A 302 11.99 -16.30 19.05
N GLY A 303 10.70 -15.97 19.05
CA GLY A 303 9.94 -15.47 20.19
C GLY A 303 10.06 -13.96 20.45
N CYS A 304 10.90 -13.25 19.68
CA CYS A 304 11.04 -11.80 19.82
C CYS A 304 9.80 -11.08 19.23
N GLU A 305 9.42 -9.95 19.83
CA GLU A 305 8.33 -9.12 19.29
C GLU A 305 8.81 -8.31 18.09
N VAL A 306 8.05 -8.35 17.01
CA VAL A 306 8.28 -7.52 15.84
C VAL A 306 7.54 -6.20 16.00
N THR A 307 8.28 -5.11 15.84
CA THR A 307 7.80 -3.73 16.04
C THR A 307 8.19 -2.84 14.88
N VAL A 308 7.30 -1.91 14.54
CA VAL A 308 7.49 -0.90 13.50
C VAL A 308 7.44 0.51 14.09
N ASP A 309 7.90 1.50 13.33
CA ASP A 309 7.74 2.90 13.71
C ASP A 309 6.33 3.39 13.32
N TYR A 310 5.59 3.96 14.27
CA TYR A 310 4.30 4.62 14.04
C TYR A 310 4.46 6.12 13.84
N THR A 311 5.60 6.66 14.29
CA THR A 311 5.99 8.04 14.11
C THR A 311 6.72 8.19 12.77
N THR A 312 7.36 9.33 12.58
CA THR A 312 8.38 9.50 11.56
C THR A 312 9.76 9.46 12.22
N VAL A 313 10.68 8.68 11.64
CA VAL A 313 12.03 8.42 12.18
C VAL A 313 12.81 9.72 12.45
N ASP A 314 12.41 10.82 11.82
CA ASP A 314 12.98 12.16 11.93
C ASP A 314 12.67 12.89 13.24
N GLN A 315 11.73 12.42 14.08
CA GLN A 315 11.40 13.07 15.36
C GLN A 315 12.47 12.74 16.44
N PRO A 316 13.38 13.69 16.78
CA PRO A 316 14.56 13.35 17.56
C PRO A 316 14.25 13.28 19.06
N THR A 317 13.34 14.12 19.57
CA THR A 317 13.12 14.27 21.02
C THR A 317 12.11 13.27 21.56
N HIS A 318 12.34 12.82 22.80
CA HIS A 318 11.39 11.99 23.53
C HIS A 318 10.02 12.66 23.64
N GLU A 319 9.99 13.96 23.95
CA GLU A 319 8.76 14.72 24.16
C GLU A 319 7.90 14.78 22.89
N ALA A 320 8.52 15.01 21.72
CA ALA A 320 7.82 15.06 20.45
C ALA A 320 7.22 13.69 20.07
N ARG A 321 7.99 12.61 20.22
CA ARG A 321 7.50 11.25 19.96
C ARG A 321 6.33 10.89 20.87
N GLN A 322 6.42 11.16 22.18
CA GLN A 322 5.32 10.89 23.11
C GLN A 322 4.08 11.74 22.82
N ALA A 323 4.25 13.02 22.48
CA ALA A 323 3.14 13.89 22.12
C ALA A 323 2.40 13.36 20.88
N GLN A 324 3.13 13.01 19.82
CA GLN A 324 2.55 12.44 18.62
C GLN A 324 1.83 11.11 18.90
N LEU A 325 2.44 10.20 19.66
CA LEU A 325 1.83 8.91 19.98
C LEU A 325 0.59 9.05 20.86
N ARG A 326 0.57 9.98 21.82
CA ARG A 326 -0.64 10.29 22.60
C ARG A 326 -1.75 10.86 21.72
N GLU A 327 -1.42 11.78 20.82
CA GLU A 327 -2.40 12.44 19.96
C GLU A 327 -2.96 11.51 18.87
N GLU A 328 -2.08 10.80 18.16
CA GLU A 328 -2.44 10.03 16.98
C GLU A 328 -2.76 8.57 17.28
N LYS A 329 -2.14 7.99 18.32
CA LYS A 329 -2.18 6.55 18.62
C LYS A 329 -2.73 6.21 20.00
N LEU A 330 -2.99 7.21 20.85
CA LEU A 330 -3.65 7.08 22.15
C LEU A 330 -2.92 6.20 23.17
N PHE A 331 -1.58 6.23 23.17
CA PHE A 331 -0.79 5.52 24.19
C PHE A 331 0.51 6.26 24.50
N GLU A 332 1.13 5.91 25.63
CA GLU A 332 2.47 6.36 25.99
C GLU A 332 3.49 5.25 25.72
N CYS A 333 4.56 5.59 25.03
CA CYS A 333 5.57 4.62 24.63
C CYS A 333 6.55 4.32 25.76
N SER A 334 6.71 3.04 26.07
CA SER A 334 7.69 2.52 27.05
C SER A 334 8.82 1.71 26.39
N CYS A 335 9.09 1.93 25.09
CA CYS A 335 10.17 1.22 24.39
C CYS A 335 11.56 1.62 24.91
N GLN A 336 12.58 0.82 24.56
CA GLN A 336 13.98 1.06 24.97
C GLN A 336 14.46 2.49 24.71
N ARG A 337 14.10 3.11 23.58
CA ARG A 337 14.51 4.49 23.27
C ARG A 337 13.77 5.55 24.10
N CYS A 338 12.60 5.23 24.63
CA CYS A 338 11.87 6.14 25.53
C CYS A 338 12.26 5.95 27.00
N THR A 339 12.81 4.79 27.36
CA THR A 339 13.24 4.49 28.74
C THR A 339 14.74 4.62 28.96
N ALA A 340 15.54 4.67 27.89
CA ALA A 340 16.98 4.93 27.96
C ALA A 340 17.29 6.44 27.93
N PRO A 341 18.49 6.85 28.39
CA PRO A 341 18.99 8.21 28.19
C PRO A 341 18.97 8.64 26.73
N ASP A 342 18.66 9.92 26.48
CA ASP A 342 18.54 10.46 25.13
C ASP A 342 19.90 10.87 24.57
N THR A 343 20.56 9.92 23.90
CA THR A 343 21.86 10.15 23.26
C THR A 343 21.80 11.06 22.04
N SER A 344 20.62 11.38 21.51
CA SER A 344 20.47 12.26 20.33
C SER A 344 20.64 13.75 20.65
N ARG A 345 20.49 14.11 21.94
CA ARG A 345 20.66 15.47 22.46
C ARG A 345 21.87 15.60 23.37
N SER A 346 22.90 14.79 23.13
CA SER A 346 24.13 14.83 23.92
C SER A 346 24.90 16.14 23.71
N ILE A 347 25.40 16.75 24.78
CA ILE A 347 26.36 17.86 24.71
C ILE A 347 27.71 17.40 25.29
N ALA A 348 28.81 17.97 24.81
CA ALA A 348 30.14 17.66 25.35
C ALA A 348 30.23 18.04 26.84
N CYS A 349 30.96 17.26 27.62
CA CYS A 349 31.22 17.58 29.02
C CYS A 349 31.99 18.91 29.11
N PRO A 350 31.53 19.88 29.94
CA PRO A 350 32.22 21.16 30.09
C PRO A 350 33.50 21.06 30.96
N ILE A 351 33.81 19.89 31.53
CA ILE A 351 34.97 19.68 32.40
C ILE A 351 36.23 19.54 31.54
N PRO A 352 37.26 20.39 31.71
CA PRO A 352 38.51 20.29 30.95
C PRO A 352 39.17 18.91 31.11
N GLY A 353 39.56 18.30 29.99
CA GLY A 353 40.18 16.96 29.96
C GLY A 353 39.20 15.80 30.09
N CYS A 354 37.88 16.06 30.09
CA CYS A 354 36.86 15.03 30.06
C CYS A 354 36.32 14.84 28.63
N ASP A 355 36.48 13.65 28.06
CA ASP A 355 35.91 13.27 26.75
C ASP A 355 34.46 12.76 26.85
N GLY A 356 33.82 12.96 28.00
CA GLY A 356 32.44 12.51 28.26
C GLY A 356 31.39 13.38 27.56
N ALA A 357 30.14 12.89 27.57
CA ALA A 357 28.99 13.63 27.10
C ALA A 357 27.88 13.67 28.17
N LEU A 358 27.22 14.81 28.30
CA LEU A 358 26.01 14.97 29.09
C LEU A 358 24.82 14.61 28.21
N VAL A 359 24.02 13.64 28.65
CA VAL A 359 22.80 13.21 27.98
C VAL A 359 21.60 13.50 28.89
N PRO A 360 20.47 14.00 28.34
CA PRO A 360 19.23 14.00 29.09
C PRO A 360 18.94 12.58 29.62
N GLY A 361 18.71 12.49 30.93
CA GLY A 361 18.41 11.22 31.59
C GLY A 361 17.11 10.60 31.07
N ALA A 362 16.83 9.37 31.51
CA ALA A 362 15.51 8.79 31.31
C ALA A 362 14.44 9.74 31.86
N PRO A 363 13.29 9.91 31.17
CA PRO A 363 12.19 10.71 31.68
C PRO A 363 11.81 10.20 33.07
N ILE A 364 11.85 11.08 34.08
CA ILE A 364 11.41 10.72 35.43
C ILE A 364 9.91 10.49 35.35
N ALA A 365 9.44 9.28 35.65
CA ALA A 365 8.02 8.99 35.71
C ALA A 365 7.40 9.83 36.84
N GLY A 366 6.63 10.85 36.49
CA GLY A 366 5.75 11.62 37.37
C GLY A 366 6.28 11.85 38.78
N GLY A 367 7.19 12.81 38.94
CA GLY A 367 7.27 13.50 40.22
C GLY A 367 6.06 14.41 40.33
N ASP A 368 5.17 14.15 41.29
CA ASP A 368 4.21 15.15 41.76
C ASP A 368 4.97 16.47 41.95
N GLU A 369 4.57 17.51 41.21
CA GLU A 369 4.90 18.88 41.57
C GLU A 369 4.33 19.11 42.97
N LYS A 370 5.22 19.09 43.98
CA LYS A 370 4.94 19.57 45.32
C LYS A 370 5.50 20.98 45.49
#